data_AF-A0A4Q0AJ94-F1
#
_entry.id   AF-A0A4Q0AJ94-F1
#
_cell.length_a   1.000
_cell.length_b   1.000
_cell.length_c   1.000
_cell.angle_alpha   90.00
_cell.angle_beta   90.00
_cell.angle_gamma   90.00
#
_symmetry.space_group_name_H-M   'P 1'
#
loop_
_entity.id
_entity.type
_entity.pdbx_description
1 polymer ?
#
loop_
_entity_poly.entity_id
_entity_poly.type
_entity_poly.pdbx_seq_one_letter_code
_entity_poly.pdbx_strand_id
1 'polypeptide(L)'
;MSPSPEFNHSQEPFGGHKETAAAPRFEYRILDQTGDPDLKFTYLNYTDRLIHKAQFDNADVMLFLDKSARPVAWMVKEFWPLLARDVDGRVTKPLPQLLFLNIDREQWQAIVGHNEAASGINFRAVPRQLLGDLRAVFARSTDKPADSWQTPTFLDGKNVLVVDEVMNSGSSLQIAGGLLERAIPEATVTKEYWMTPAIKTDRASGARVVKELPVWYSDTDITGRLVGNRDTYKSSLSPSWRQRVGGLFLSAPFRHGVDQKGVQLKNEIKQMAMDFKNGLLPCTPTSTRSNSEELTMLYTGMSSHDFTRLKETVMWKKKNRIPASVIDEWLEAKKG
;
A
#
# COMPACT_ATOMS: atom_id res chain seq x y z
N MET A 1 28.43 66.41 33.45
CA MET A 1 27.24 65.97 32.70
C MET A 1 27.38 66.47 31.29
N SER A 2 27.83 65.61 30.39
CA SER A 2 27.96 65.87 28.96
C SER A 2 27.55 64.59 28.23
N PRO A 3 26.68 64.68 27.20
CA PRO A 3 26.04 63.52 26.59
C PRO A 3 26.99 62.81 25.61
N SER A 4 26.85 61.48 25.56
CA SER A 4 27.54 60.61 24.60
C SER A 4 26.87 60.67 23.21
N PRO A 5 27.61 60.39 22.12
CA PRO A 5 27.11 60.54 20.76
C PRO A 5 26.29 59.31 20.30
N GLU A 6 25.16 59.59 19.65
CA GLU A 6 24.34 58.61 18.94
C GLU A 6 25.05 58.16 17.66
N PHE A 7 25.31 56.85 17.56
CA PHE A 7 25.67 56.20 16.29
C PHE A 7 24.44 55.51 15.72
N ASN A 8 24.03 56.02 14.56
CA ASN A 8 22.92 55.54 13.74
C ASN A 8 23.40 54.31 12.93
N HIS A 9 22.86 53.13 13.21
CA HIS A 9 23.00 51.95 12.35
C HIS A 9 21.64 51.58 11.78
N SER A 10 21.46 51.95 10.52
CA SER A 10 20.46 51.42 9.60
C SER A 10 20.55 49.89 9.54
N GLN A 11 19.55 49.20 10.08
CA GLN A 11 19.27 47.81 9.77
C GLN A 11 18.30 47.75 8.59
N GLU A 12 18.77 47.25 7.46
CA GLU A 12 17.93 46.81 6.36
C GLU A 12 17.05 45.63 6.83
N PRO A 13 15.77 45.56 6.40
CA PRO A 13 14.92 44.44 6.74
C PRO A 13 15.33 43.22 5.91
N PHE A 14 16.04 42.28 6.56
CA PHE A 14 16.29 40.96 6.01
C PHE A 14 14.98 40.24 5.70
N GLY A 15 14.81 39.93 4.41
CA GLY A 15 14.24 38.68 3.93
C GLY A 15 12.83 38.34 4.41
N GLY A 16 11.83 38.74 3.62
CA GLY A 16 10.51 38.14 3.69
C GLY A 16 10.62 36.62 3.68
N HIS A 17 10.16 35.98 4.76
CA HIS A 17 9.89 34.56 4.79
C HIS A 17 8.96 34.25 3.62
N LYS A 18 9.49 33.59 2.58
CA LYS A 18 8.66 32.86 1.65
C LYS A 18 7.90 31.84 2.48
N GLU A 19 6.60 32.05 2.66
CA GLU A 19 5.66 30.98 2.99
C GLU A 19 5.98 29.82 2.07
N THR A 20 6.59 28.79 2.63
CA THR A 20 6.73 27.51 1.95
C THR A 20 5.30 27.04 1.73
N ALA A 21 4.91 26.91 0.45
CA ALA A 21 3.59 26.39 0.11
C ALA A 21 3.36 25.11 0.92
N ALA A 22 2.36 25.12 1.80
CA ALA A 22 2.06 24.00 2.67
C ALA A 22 1.92 22.74 1.80
N ALA A 23 2.62 21.67 2.16
CA ALA A 23 2.47 20.40 1.48
C ALA A 23 0.98 20.04 1.40
N PRO A 24 0.49 19.47 0.28
CA PRO A 24 -0.91 19.11 0.16
C PRO A 24 -1.30 18.20 1.33
N ARG A 25 -2.29 18.61 2.12
CA ARG A 25 -2.86 17.78 3.17
C ARG A 25 -3.65 16.65 2.53
N PHE A 26 -3.45 15.45 3.05
CA PHE A 26 -4.19 14.27 2.58
C PHE A 26 -5.19 13.84 3.64
N GLU A 27 -6.46 13.78 3.25
CA GLU A 27 -7.55 13.37 4.13
C GLU A 27 -8.20 12.09 3.62
N TYR A 28 -8.72 11.29 4.56
CA TYR A 28 -9.54 10.13 4.24
C TYR A 28 -10.74 10.55 3.40
N ARG A 29 -10.98 9.82 2.31
CA ARG A 29 -12.14 10.00 1.43
C ARG A 29 -12.93 8.70 1.35
N ILE A 30 -14.24 8.84 1.36
CA ILE A 30 -15.17 7.76 1.05
C ILE A 30 -15.02 7.49 -0.45
N LEU A 31 -14.70 6.26 -0.85
CA LEU A 31 -14.46 5.86 -2.24
C LEU A 31 -15.63 6.30 -3.14
N ASP A 32 -16.86 6.06 -2.66
CA ASP A 32 -18.11 6.42 -3.34
C ASP A 32 -18.38 7.94 -3.43
N GLN A 33 -17.65 8.76 -2.66
CA GLN A 33 -17.87 10.21 -2.58
C GLN A 33 -16.63 11.01 -2.98
N THR A 34 -15.63 10.36 -3.60
CA THR A 34 -14.40 11.03 -4.04
C THR A 34 -14.61 12.04 -5.17
N GLY A 35 -15.77 12.00 -5.84
CA GLY A 35 -16.05 12.79 -7.04
C GLY A 35 -15.27 12.31 -8.28
N ASP A 36 -14.48 11.24 -8.17
CA ASP A 36 -13.81 10.59 -9.29
C ASP A 36 -14.48 9.24 -9.59
N PRO A 37 -15.38 9.17 -10.58
CA PRO A 37 -16.10 7.96 -10.90
C PRO A 37 -15.18 6.80 -11.33
N ASP A 38 -13.96 7.08 -11.83
CA ASP A 38 -13.05 6.05 -12.35
C ASP A 38 -12.07 5.49 -11.30
N LEU A 39 -12.16 5.96 -10.05
CA LEU A 39 -11.23 5.54 -9.02
C LEU A 39 -11.39 4.05 -8.67
N LYS A 40 -12.63 3.55 -8.63
CA LYS A 40 -12.94 2.13 -8.47
C LYS A 40 -12.34 1.28 -9.58
N PHE A 41 -12.49 1.73 -10.83
CA PHE A 41 -11.90 1.08 -12.01
C PHE A 41 -10.36 1.01 -11.88
N THR A 42 -9.75 2.10 -11.45
CA THR A 42 -8.29 2.18 -11.26
C THR A 42 -7.81 1.23 -10.17
N TYR A 43 -8.48 1.20 -9.02
CA TYR A 43 -8.13 0.32 -7.90
C TYR A 43 -8.31 -1.16 -8.23
N LEU A 44 -9.34 -1.47 -9.02
CA LEU A 44 -9.55 -2.82 -9.51
C LEU A 44 -8.38 -3.28 -10.40
N ASN A 45 -7.91 -2.44 -11.32
CA ASN A 45 -6.78 -2.78 -12.19
C ASN A 45 -5.45 -2.94 -11.42
N TYR A 46 -5.20 -2.11 -10.39
CA TYR A 46 -4.05 -2.30 -9.50
C TYR A 46 -4.13 -3.62 -8.72
N THR A 47 -5.35 -3.98 -8.29
CA THR A 47 -5.59 -5.23 -7.57
C THR A 47 -5.42 -6.45 -8.49
N ASP A 48 -5.89 -6.38 -9.75
CA ASP A 48 -5.65 -7.42 -10.76
C ASP A 48 -4.15 -7.66 -10.97
N ARG A 49 -3.38 -6.57 -11.16
CA ARG A 49 -1.92 -6.65 -11.33
C ARG A 49 -1.26 -7.35 -10.13
N LEU A 50 -1.64 -6.97 -8.91
CA LEU A 50 -1.08 -7.57 -7.70
C LEU A 50 -1.45 -9.05 -7.55
N ILE A 51 -2.71 -9.43 -7.84
CA ILE A 51 -3.14 -10.83 -7.83
C ILE A 51 -2.37 -11.63 -8.88
N HIS A 52 -2.22 -11.10 -10.10
CA HIS A 52 -1.44 -11.76 -11.14
C HIS A 52 0.01 -11.95 -10.73
N LYS A 53 0.63 -10.92 -10.13
CA LYS A 53 1.99 -11.01 -9.59
C LYS A 53 2.12 -12.11 -8.53
N ALA A 54 1.18 -12.19 -7.59
CA ALA A 54 1.14 -13.24 -6.58
C ALA A 54 1.01 -14.64 -7.21
N GLN A 55 0.18 -14.78 -8.25
CA GLN A 55 0.07 -16.04 -9.00
C GLN A 55 1.36 -16.38 -9.74
N PHE A 56 1.98 -15.41 -10.41
CA PHE A 56 3.23 -15.61 -11.16
C PHE A 56 4.37 -16.03 -10.24
N ASP A 57 4.51 -15.38 -9.08
CA ASP A 57 5.54 -15.69 -8.07
C ASP A 57 5.28 -16.99 -7.30
N ASN A 58 4.15 -17.68 -7.54
CA ASN A 58 3.71 -18.80 -6.71
C ASN A 58 3.70 -18.45 -5.22
N ALA A 59 3.22 -17.24 -4.86
CA ALA A 59 3.23 -16.78 -3.49
C ALA A 59 2.41 -17.72 -2.59
N ASP A 60 3.04 -18.24 -1.54
CA ASP A 60 2.35 -18.97 -0.46
C ASP A 60 1.74 -17.98 0.54
N VAL A 61 2.42 -16.86 0.73
CA VAL A 61 2.12 -15.83 1.73
C VAL A 61 2.22 -14.46 1.08
N MET A 62 1.22 -13.61 1.33
CA MET A 62 1.30 -12.17 1.05
C MET A 62 1.40 -11.41 2.38
N LEU A 63 2.52 -10.72 2.59
CA LEU A 63 2.82 -10.00 3.81
C LEU A 63 2.70 -8.49 3.55
N PHE A 64 1.63 -7.89 4.05
CA PHE A 64 1.31 -6.49 3.82
C PHE A 64 1.97 -5.61 4.87
N LEU A 65 2.57 -4.49 4.45
CA LEU A 65 3.05 -3.48 5.38
C LEU A 65 1.87 -2.82 6.09
N ASP A 66 1.75 -3.10 7.38
CA ASP A 66 0.53 -2.87 8.14
C ASP A 66 0.23 -1.37 8.29
N LYS A 67 -1.04 -1.06 8.62
CA LYS A 67 -1.68 0.25 8.48
C LYS A 67 -2.07 0.53 7.02
N SER A 68 -1.15 0.99 6.18
CA SER A 68 -1.48 1.58 4.88
C SER A 68 -1.75 0.56 3.78
N ALA A 69 -1.11 -0.62 3.81
CA ALA A 69 -1.41 -1.71 2.87
C ALA A 69 -2.55 -2.65 3.35
N ARG A 70 -3.14 -2.40 4.52
CA ARG A 70 -4.21 -3.26 5.05
C ARG A 70 -5.50 -3.23 4.21
N PRO A 71 -5.97 -2.07 3.69
CA PRO A 71 -7.06 -2.06 2.72
C PRO A 71 -6.74 -2.79 1.41
N VAL A 72 -5.48 -2.83 0.99
CA VAL A 72 -5.03 -3.62 -0.15
C VAL A 72 -5.26 -5.12 0.11
N ALA A 73 -4.95 -5.61 1.31
CA ALA A 73 -5.24 -7.00 1.67
C ALA A 73 -6.75 -7.32 1.63
N TRP A 74 -7.61 -6.35 1.96
CA TRP A 74 -9.06 -6.53 1.83
C TRP A 74 -9.48 -6.63 0.36
N MET A 75 -8.95 -5.76 -0.51
CA MET A 75 -9.20 -5.86 -1.95
C MET A 75 -8.72 -7.19 -2.51
N VAL A 76 -7.49 -7.60 -2.22
CA VAL A 76 -6.97 -8.92 -2.64
C VAL A 76 -7.90 -10.03 -2.19
N LYS A 77 -8.35 -10.02 -0.93
CA LYS A 77 -9.26 -11.05 -0.41
C LYS A 77 -10.61 -11.10 -1.14
N GLU A 78 -11.25 -9.96 -1.35
CA GLU A 78 -12.58 -9.89 -1.97
C GLU A 78 -12.51 -10.18 -3.48
N PHE A 79 -11.43 -9.76 -4.15
CA PHE A 79 -11.27 -9.93 -5.61
C PHE A 79 -10.54 -11.21 -6.02
N TRP A 80 -9.80 -11.89 -5.15
CA TRP A 80 -9.15 -13.17 -5.47
C TRP A 80 -10.09 -14.18 -6.14
N PRO A 81 -11.28 -14.50 -5.59
CA PRO A 81 -12.15 -15.47 -6.23
C PRO A 81 -12.72 -14.99 -7.56
N LEU A 82 -12.53 -13.74 -7.97
CA LEU A 82 -13.03 -13.15 -9.21
C LEU A 82 -11.92 -12.98 -10.26
N LEU A 83 -10.73 -12.52 -9.84
CA LEU A 83 -9.61 -12.15 -10.73
C LEU A 83 -8.52 -13.23 -10.83
N ALA A 84 -8.40 -14.13 -9.85
CA ALA A 84 -7.43 -15.23 -9.89
C ALA A 84 -7.89 -16.38 -10.81
N ARG A 85 -8.82 -16.12 -11.73
CA ARG A 85 -9.41 -17.10 -12.63
C ARG A 85 -8.66 -17.20 -13.96
N ASP A 86 -8.74 -18.36 -14.60
CA ASP A 86 -8.45 -18.53 -16.03
C ASP A 86 -9.64 -18.11 -16.89
N VAL A 87 -9.51 -18.26 -18.21
CA VAL A 87 -10.57 -17.94 -19.18
C VAL A 87 -11.81 -18.81 -19.02
N ASP A 88 -11.68 -19.99 -18.43
CA ASP A 88 -12.78 -20.92 -18.14
C ASP A 88 -13.47 -20.58 -16.80
N GLY A 89 -13.04 -19.52 -16.12
CA GLY A 89 -13.59 -19.07 -14.85
C GLY A 89 -13.13 -19.87 -13.64
N ARG A 90 -12.11 -20.73 -13.78
CA ARG A 90 -11.58 -21.55 -12.67
C ARG A 90 -10.47 -20.80 -11.96
N VAL A 91 -10.51 -20.77 -10.63
CA VAL A 91 -9.42 -20.21 -9.82
C VAL A 91 -8.18 -21.09 -9.97
N THR A 92 -7.09 -20.54 -10.50
CA THR A 92 -5.90 -21.33 -10.86
C THR A 92 -4.99 -21.61 -9.67
N LYS A 93 -5.07 -20.81 -8.60
CA LYS A 93 -4.30 -20.97 -7.36
C LYS A 93 -5.12 -20.56 -6.13
N PRO A 94 -4.96 -21.24 -4.99
CA PRO A 94 -5.60 -20.83 -3.74
C PRO A 94 -5.11 -19.44 -3.32
N LEU A 95 -5.94 -18.72 -2.56
CA LEU A 95 -5.56 -17.44 -1.94
C LEU A 95 -4.36 -17.67 -1.01
N PRO A 96 -3.24 -16.93 -1.19
CA PRO A 96 -2.11 -16.98 -0.26
C PRO A 96 -2.52 -16.56 1.14
N GLN A 97 -1.77 -17.02 2.15
CA GLN A 97 -2.00 -16.55 3.51
C GLN A 97 -1.72 -15.04 3.59
N LEU A 98 -2.71 -14.25 4.02
CA LEU A 98 -2.56 -12.80 4.17
C LEU A 98 -2.09 -12.47 5.59
N LEU A 99 -0.89 -11.90 5.71
CA LEU A 99 -0.26 -11.51 6.97
C LEU A 99 0.09 -10.03 6.98
N PHE A 100 0.39 -9.50 8.16
CA PHE A 100 0.67 -8.08 8.35
C PHE A 100 1.95 -7.87 9.16
N LEU A 101 2.72 -6.86 8.78
CA LEU A 101 3.95 -6.47 9.47
C LEU A 101 4.08 -4.94 9.46
N ASN A 102 4.23 -4.33 10.62
CA ASN A 102 4.37 -2.88 10.77
C ASN A 102 5.85 -2.48 10.73
N ILE A 103 6.35 -2.26 9.51
CA ILE A 103 7.68 -1.73 9.23
C ILE A 103 7.50 -0.50 8.35
N ASP A 104 7.92 0.67 8.83
CA ASP A 104 7.99 1.88 8.03
C ASP A 104 9.37 2.56 8.14
N ARG A 105 9.71 3.34 7.12
CA ARG A 105 11.02 4.00 6.99
C ARG A 105 11.38 4.84 8.22
N GLU A 106 10.45 5.65 8.71
CA GLU A 106 10.71 6.65 9.77
C GLU A 106 11.19 5.98 11.06
N GLN A 107 10.69 4.78 11.31
CA GLN A 107 11.01 4.00 12.50
C GLN A 107 12.36 3.27 12.40
N TRP A 108 12.75 2.87 11.19
CA TRP A 108 13.91 2.00 10.99
C TRP A 108 15.15 2.74 10.49
N GLN A 109 15.00 3.95 9.94
CA GLN A 109 16.11 4.74 9.37
C GLN A 109 17.26 4.99 10.36
N ALA A 110 16.97 5.10 11.66
CA ALA A 110 18.01 5.29 12.69
C ALA A 110 18.88 4.04 12.90
N ILE A 111 18.37 2.85 12.56
CA ILE A 111 19.06 1.57 12.74
C ILE A 111 19.78 1.17 11.46
N VAL A 112 19.08 1.23 10.32
CA VAL A 112 19.61 0.75 9.04
C VAL A 112 20.28 1.84 8.22
N GLY A 113 20.26 3.10 8.67
CA GLY A 113 20.78 4.24 7.94
C GLY A 113 19.83 4.80 6.89
N HIS A 114 20.19 5.97 6.35
CA HIS A 114 19.45 6.65 5.28
C HIS A 114 20.40 6.96 4.11
N ASN A 115 20.10 6.38 2.95
CA ASN A 115 20.44 6.99 1.67
C ASN A 115 19.39 6.54 0.65
N GLU A 116 18.89 7.45 -0.19
CA GLU A 116 17.80 7.15 -1.13
C GLU A 116 18.21 6.16 -2.24
N ALA A 117 19.51 5.92 -2.41
CA ALA A 117 20.03 4.81 -3.17
C ALA A 117 20.02 3.51 -2.34
N ALA A 118 19.61 2.38 -2.92
CA ALA A 118 19.58 1.06 -2.27
C ALA A 118 20.92 0.65 -1.61
N SER A 119 22.04 1.25 -2.01
CA SER A 119 23.36 1.09 -1.42
C SER A 119 23.53 1.70 -0.02
N GLY A 120 22.54 2.45 0.49
CA GLY A 120 22.59 3.14 1.78
C GLY A 120 21.99 2.38 2.96
N ILE A 121 21.28 1.28 2.72
CA ILE A 121 20.61 0.52 3.80
C ILE A 121 21.57 -0.55 4.33
N ASN A 122 22.08 -0.33 5.55
CA ASN A 122 22.98 -1.25 6.23
C ASN A 122 22.22 -2.23 7.12
N PHE A 123 21.76 -3.33 6.54
CA PHE A 123 21.10 -4.39 7.30
C PHE A 123 22.03 -5.14 8.29
N ARG A 124 23.37 -4.99 8.17
CA ARG A 124 24.32 -5.59 9.13
C ARG A 124 24.30 -4.87 10.48
N ALA A 125 23.84 -3.61 10.50
CA ALA A 125 23.70 -2.83 11.73
C ALA A 125 22.50 -3.29 12.58
N VAL A 126 21.58 -4.08 12.04
CA VAL A 126 20.41 -4.57 12.78
C VAL A 126 20.85 -5.60 13.84
N PRO A 127 20.59 -5.36 15.13
CA PRO A 127 20.94 -6.29 16.19
C PRO A 127 20.32 -7.67 15.97
N ARG A 128 21.10 -8.73 16.23
CA ARG A 128 20.65 -10.13 16.11
C ARG A 128 19.39 -10.40 16.94
N GLN A 129 19.24 -9.75 18.09
CA GLN A 129 18.05 -9.88 18.93
C GLN A 129 16.79 -9.40 18.22
N LEU A 130 16.83 -8.26 17.51
CA LEU A 130 15.66 -7.74 16.79
C LEU A 130 15.25 -8.66 15.63
N LEU A 131 16.24 -9.24 14.93
CA LEU A 131 15.98 -10.24 13.91
C LEU A 131 15.38 -11.53 14.53
N GLY A 132 15.87 -11.92 15.71
CA GLY A 132 15.30 -13.01 16.48
C GLY A 132 13.86 -12.74 16.92
N ASP A 133 13.53 -11.51 17.31
CA ASP A 133 12.19 -11.10 17.69
C ASP A 133 11.24 -11.12 16.48
N LEU A 134 11.70 -10.63 15.32
CA LEU A 134 10.98 -10.75 14.05
C LEU A 134 10.72 -12.22 13.69
N ARG A 135 11.74 -13.07 13.77
CA ARG A 135 11.60 -14.51 13.50
C ARG A 135 10.58 -15.15 14.45
N ALA A 136 10.59 -14.75 15.72
CA ALA A 136 9.69 -15.28 16.75
C ALA A 136 8.20 -14.95 16.49
N VAL A 137 7.89 -13.82 15.82
CA VAL A 137 6.52 -13.51 15.36
C VAL A 137 5.96 -14.61 14.47
N PHE A 138 6.81 -15.23 13.66
CA PHE A 138 6.46 -16.27 12.69
C PHE A 138 6.72 -17.69 13.18
N ALA A 139 7.08 -17.89 14.46
CA ALA A 139 7.35 -19.21 15.00
C ALA A 139 6.15 -20.15 14.84
N ARG A 140 6.38 -21.43 14.53
CA ARG A 140 5.32 -22.45 14.48
C ARG A 140 4.79 -22.81 15.87
N SER A 141 5.62 -22.67 16.89
CA SER A 141 5.30 -22.99 18.28
C SER A 141 4.19 -22.11 18.85
N THR A 142 3.29 -22.72 19.63
CA THR A 142 2.30 -22.00 20.46
C THR A 142 2.94 -21.33 21.67
N ASP A 143 4.09 -21.83 22.13
CA ASP A 143 4.84 -21.30 23.27
C ASP A 143 6.01 -20.42 22.81
N LYS A 144 6.43 -19.49 23.69
CA LYS A 144 7.58 -18.62 23.42
C LYS A 144 8.85 -19.47 23.28
N PRO A 145 9.57 -19.38 22.15
CA PRO A 145 10.81 -20.12 21.98
C PRO A 145 11.89 -19.62 22.95
N ALA A 146 12.66 -20.54 23.50
CA ALA A 146 13.85 -20.21 24.29
C ALA A 146 14.94 -19.58 23.40
N ASP A 147 15.10 -20.10 22.18
CA ASP A 147 15.93 -19.52 21.12
C ASP A 147 15.13 -19.47 19.81
N SER A 148 14.82 -18.26 19.35
CA SER A 148 14.06 -18.08 18.11
C SER A 148 14.83 -18.49 16.86
N TRP A 149 16.16 -18.52 16.90
CA TRP A 149 17.00 -18.93 15.77
C TRP A 149 16.99 -20.44 15.53
N GLN A 150 16.72 -21.23 16.57
CA GLN A 150 16.60 -22.69 16.47
C GLN A 150 15.16 -23.15 16.24
N THR A 151 14.21 -22.20 16.24
CA THR A 151 12.79 -22.52 16.11
C THR A 151 12.33 -22.37 14.66
N PRO A 152 11.66 -23.38 14.08
CA PRO A 152 11.06 -23.27 12.76
C PRO A 152 9.96 -22.21 12.70
N THR A 153 9.88 -21.50 11.58
CA THR A 153 8.81 -20.55 11.27
C THR A 153 7.82 -21.14 10.27
N PHE A 154 6.59 -20.64 10.24
CA PHE A 154 5.64 -21.02 9.18
C PHE A 154 5.96 -20.36 7.82
N LEU A 155 6.99 -19.50 7.76
CA LEU A 155 7.52 -18.92 6.53
C LEU A 155 8.72 -19.71 5.97
N ASP A 156 9.27 -20.67 6.71
CA ASP A 156 10.39 -21.48 6.23
C ASP A 156 10.01 -22.21 4.94
N GLY A 157 10.81 -22.04 3.88
CA GLY A 157 10.60 -22.65 2.56
C GLY A 157 9.43 -22.06 1.77
N LYS A 158 8.88 -20.91 2.19
CA LYS A 158 7.73 -20.27 1.54
C LYS A 158 8.14 -19.16 0.58
N ASN A 159 7.35 -18.99 -0.49
CA ASN A 159 7.40 -17.81 -1.33
C ASN A 159 6.57 -16.70 -0.68
N VAL A 160 7.25 -15.67 -0.17
CA VAL A 160 6.65 -14.56 0.56
C VAL A 160 6.69 -13.31 -0.31
N LEU A 161 5.51 -12.87 -0.74
CA LEU A 161 5.34 -11.60 -1.44
C LEU A 161 5.07 -10.49 -0.42
N VAL A 162 6.02 -9.58 -0.23
CA VAL A 162 5.86 -8.40 0.62
C VAL A 162 5.20 -7.30 -0.20
N VAL A 163 4.14 -6.70 0.35
CA VAL A 163 3.28 -5.74 -0.35
C VAL A 163 3.20 -4.43 0.42
N ASP A 164 3.45 -3.33 -0.29
CA ASP A 164 3.21 -1.96 0.18
C ASP A 164 2.17 -1.27 -0.71
N GLU A 165 1.45 -0.26 -0.22
CA GLU A 165 0.34 0.32 -1.00
C GLU A 165 0.81 1.24 -2.12
N VAL A 166 1.85 2.06 -1.88
CA VAL A 166 2.31 3.09 -2.83
C VAL A 166 3.83 3.11 -2.92
N MET A 167 4.35 3.10 -4.15
CA MET A 167 5.74 3.41 -4.42
C MET A 167 5.99 4.93 -4.35
N ASN A 168 6.56 5.41 -3.25
CA ASN A 168 7.13 6.77 -3.16
C ASN A 168 8.66 6.75 -3.35
N SER A 169 9.44 6.62 -2.27
CA SER A 169 10.89 6.33 -2.34
C SER A 169 11.19 4.83 -2.42
N GLY A 170 10.22 4.00 -2.02
CA GLY A 170 10.34 2.56 -1.93
C GLY A 170 11.09 2.03 -0.69
N SER A 171 11.60 2.90 0.19
CA SER A 171 12.44 2.49 1.31
C SER A 171 11.76 1.52 2.28
N SER A 172 10.48 1.73 2.63
CA SER A 172 9.76 0.86 3.59
C SER A 172 9.74 -0.60 3.12
N LEU A 173 9.39 -0.82 1.85
CA LEU A 173 9.36 -2.15 1.25
C LEU A 173 10.75 -2.79 1.13
N GLN A 174 11.79 -2.01 0.83
CA GLN A 174 13.17 -2.51 0.82
C GLN A 174 13.63 -2.92 2.22
N ILE A 175 13.34 -2.10 3.23
CA ILE A 175 13.68 -2.39 4.63
C ILE A 175 12.96 -3.66 5.09
N ALA A 176 11.66 -3.77 4.85
CA ALA A 176 10.89 -4.94 5.25
C ALA A 176 11.40 -6.23 4.59
N GLY A 177 11.67 -6.19 3.29
CA GLY A 177 12.23 -7.34 2.57
C GLY A 177 13.59 -7.77 3.12
N GLY A 178 14.53 -6.82 3.28
CA GLY A 178 15.87 -7.15 3.78
C GLY A 178 15.90 -7.59 5.25
N LEU A 179 14.96 -7.13 6.08
CA LEU A 179 14.79 -7.65 7.45
C LEU A 179 14.27 -9.09 7.44
N LEU A 180 13.28 -9.41 6.59
CA LEU A 180 12.73 -10.76 6.47
C LEU A 180 13.77 -11.75 5.91
N GLU A 181 14.48 -11.37 4.84
CA GLU A 181 15.55 -12.20 4.25
C GLU A 181 16.64 -12.56 5.27
N ARG A 182 16.91 -11.68 6.25
CA ARG A 182 17.89 -11.94 7.31
C ARG A 182 17.33 -12.71 8.51
N ALA A 183 16.07 -12.49 8.86
CA ALA A 183 15.43 -13.17 9.98
C ALA A 183 14.98 -14.59 9.62
N ILE A 184 14.62 -14.82 8.35
CA ILE A 184 14.06 -16.07 7.83
C ILE A 184 14.72 -16.38 6.49
N PRO A 185 16.00 -16.79 6.49
CA PRO A 185 16.75 -17.03 5.25
C PRO A 185 16.19 -18.18 4.40
N GLU A 186 15.37 -19.05 4.99
CA GLU A 186 14.70 -20.13 4.28
C GLU A 186 13.49 -19.66 3.44
N ALA A 187 13.00 -18.44 3.64
CA ALA A 187 11.91 -17.87 2.85
C ALA A 187 12.45 -17.21 1.57
N THR A 188 11.74 -17.40 0.45
CA THR A 188 12.02 -16.65 -0.78
C THR A 188 11.18 -15.38 -0.76
N VAL A 189 11.82 -14.23 -0.60
CA VAL A 189 11.14 -12.94 -0.45
C VAL A 189 11.09 -12.19 -1.78
N THR A 190 9.89 -11.87 -2.26
CA THR A 190 9.66 -10.92 -3.35
C THR A 190 8.91 -9.69 -2.84
N LYS A 191 8.92 -8.61 -3.62
CA LYS A 191 8.41 -7.29 -3.22
C LYS A 191 7.56 -6.72 -4.34
N GLU A 192 6.41 -6.14 -4.00
CA GLU A 192 5.55 -5.45 -4.96
C GLU A 192 4.85 -4.24 -4.35
N TYR A 193 4.61 -3.20 -5.15
CA TYR A 193 3.75 -2.07 -4.76
C TYR A 193 2.40 -2.22 -5.43
N TRP A 194 1.32 -2.01 -4.67
CA TRP A 194 -0.02 -2.03 -5.26
C TRP A 194 -0.22 -0.88 -6.26
N MET A 195 0.21 0.34 -5.90
CA MET A 195 0.14 1.54 -6.74
C MET A 195 1.53 2.12 -7.00
N THR A 196 1.76 2.59 -8.23
CA THR A 196 2.99 3.27 -8.65
C THR A 196 2.63 4.62 -9.27
N PRO A 197 2.40 5.66 -8.45
CA PRO A 197 1.92 6.94 -8.95
C PRO A 197 2.97 7.66 -9.79
N ALA A 198 2.51 8.46 -10.76
CA ALA A 198 3.41 9.31 -11.53
C ALA A 198 4.03 10.38 -10.62
N ILE A 199 5.36 10.42 -10.56
CA ILE A 199 6.09 11.41 -9.77
C ILE A 199 6.24 12.68 -10.60
N LYS A 200 5.70 13.80 -10.10
CA LYS A 200 5.89 15.12 -10.73
C LYS A 200 6.84 15.96 -9.89
N THR A 201 7.79 16.60 -10.54
CA THR A 201 8.64 17.60 -9.89
C THR A 201 7.87 18.92 -9.82
N ASP A 202 7.68 19.44 -8.62
CA ASP A 202 7.18 20.78 -8.40
C ASP A 202 8.19 21.79 -8.97
N ARG A 203 7.73 22.65 -9.89
CA ARG A 203 8.60 23.57 -10.63
C ARG A 203 9.13 24.73 -9.77
N ALA A 204 8.49 25.04 -8.64
CA ALA A 204 8.87 26.16 -7.79
C ALA A 204 9.85 25.74 -6.68
N SER A 205 9.69 24.54 -6.14
CA SER A 205 10.50 24.00 -5.04
C SER A 205 11.51 22.95 -5.46
N GLY A 206 11.40 22.39 -6.68
CA GLY A 206 12.20 21.25 -7.11
C GLY A 206 11.84 19.94 -6.41
N ALA A 207 10.84 19.94 -5.51
CA ALA A 207 10.44 18.78 -4.74
C ALA A 207 9.71 17.75 -5.63
N ARG A 208 9.98 16.46 -5.42
CA ARG A 208 9.22 15.37 -6.02
C ARG A 208 7.90 15.23 -5.26
N VAL A 209 6.77 15.45 -5.94
CA VAL A 209 5.43 15.37 -5.36
C VAL A 209 4.70 14.16 -5.95
N VAL A 210 4.28 13.26 -5.07
CA VAL A 210 3.29 12.22 -5.37
C VAL A 210 1.91 12.84 -5.23
N LYS A 211 1.18 12.98 -6.34
CA LYS A 211 -0.17 13.58 -6.31
C LYS A 211 -1.29 12.59 -6.05
N GLU A 212 -1.03 11.31 -6.22
CA GLU A 212 -2.04 10.26 -6.14
C GLU A 212 -1.69 9.32 -4.99
N LEU A 213 -2.49 9.40 -3.93
CA LEU A 213 -2.45 8.49 -2.79
C LEU A 213 -3.80 7.80 -2.63
N PRO A 214 -3.83 6.61 -2.01
CA PRO A 214 -5.05 5.90 -1.72
C PRO A 214 -6.04 6.75 -0.92
N VAL A 215 -7.35 6.54 -1.13
CA VAL A 215 -8.39 7.33 -0.44
C VAL A 215 -8.34 7.22 1.08
N TRP A 216 -7.72 6.17 1.61
CA TRP A 216 -7.54 5.96 3.04
C TRP A 216 -6.23 6.50 3.60
N TYR A 217 -5.42 7.14 2.75
CA TYR A 217 -4.23 7.83 3.21
C TYR A 217 -4.64 9.13 3.91
N SER A 218 -4.11 9.31 5.12
CA SER A 218 -4.19 10.56 5.85
C SER A 218 -2.89 10.80 6.59
N ASP A 219 -2.45 12.06 6.59
CA ASP A 219 -1.26 12.56 7.29
C ASP A 219 -1.52 12.86 8.78
N THR A 220 -2.80 12.99 9.15
CA THR A 220 -3.25 13.51 10.45
C THR A 220 -4.17 12.54 11.17
N ASP A 221 -4.79 11.59 10.46
CA ASP A 221 -5.71 10.60 11.01
C ASP A 221 -5.18 9.17 10.83
N ILE A 222 -5.11 8.44 11.93
CA ILE A 222 -4.63 7.05 11.98
C ILE A 222 -5.75 6.03 11.71
N THR A 223 -7.00 6.47 11.63
CA THR A 223 -8.18 5.63 11.35
C THR A 223 -8.31 5.31 9.84
N GLY A 224 -9.35 4.57 9.46
CA GLY A 224 -9.54 4.10 8.07
C GLY A 224 -8.89 2.74 7.77
N ARG A 225 -8.21 2.14 8.76
CA ARG A 225 -7.31 0.99 8.56
C ARG A 225 -7.58 -0.16 9.54
N LEU A 226 -8.53 0.01 10.47
CA LEU A 226 -8.91 -0.93 11.53
C LEU A 226 -7.75 -1.33 12.46
N VAL A 227 -6.67 -0.57 12.48
CA VAL A 227 -5.52 -0.81 13.34
C VAL A 227 -4.78 0.49 13.64
N GLY A 228 -4.24 0.62 14.85
CA GLY A 228 -3.47 1.77 15.27
C GLY A 228 -1.99 1.62 14.99
N ASN A 229 -1.22 2.59 15.48
CA ASN A 229 0.24 2.52 15.45
C ASN A 229 0.79 1.39 16.34
N ARG A 230 2.08 1.09 16.18
CA ARG A 230 2.80 0.25 17.14
C ARG A 230 2.76 0.91 18.51
N ASP A 231 2.55 0.11 19.54
CA ASP A 231 2.55 0.54 20.93
C ASP A 231 3.28 -0.54 21.72
N THR A 232 4.57 -0.32 21.98
CA THR A 232 5.45 -1.30 22.63
C THR A 232 5.04 -1.54 24.08
N TYR A 233 4.55 -0.52 24.78
CA TYR A 233 4.00 -0.65 26.13
C TYR A 233 2.74 -1.51 26.12
N LYS A 234 1.77 -1.24 25.24
CA LYS A 234 0.57 -2.09 25.12
C LYS A 234 0.92 -3.51 24.68
N SER A 235 1.90 -3.64 23.78
CA SER A 235 2.37 -4.94 23.31
C SER A 235 2.99 -5.76 24.42
N SER A 236 3.78 -5.15 25.33
CA SER A 236 4.41 -5.84 26.46
C SER A 236 3.41 -6.37 27.49
N LEU A 237 2.23 -5.73 27.60
CA LEU A 237 1.13 -6.16 28.47
C LEU A 237 0.21 -7.21 27.82
N SER A 238 0.42 -7.55 26.55
CA SER A 238 -0.45 -8.51 25.85
C SER A 238 -0.36 -9.91 26.46
N PRO A 239 -1.47 -10.67 26.56
CA PRO A 239 -1.41 -12.09 26.94
C PRO A 239 -0.68 -12.93 25.88
N SER A 240 -0.68 -12.50 24.62
CA SER A 240 0.05 -13.16 23.54
C SER A 240 1.54 -12.86 23.63
N TRP A 241 2.35 -13.89 23.86
CA TRP A 241 3.81 -13.73 23.87
C TRP A 241 4.34 -13.27 22.50
N ARG A 242 3.69 -13.66 21.40
CA ARG A 242 4.04 -13.21 20.04
C ARG A 242 3.84 -11.71 19.89
N GLN A 243 2.76 -11.16 20.46
CA GLN A 243 2.56 -9.71 20.50
C GLN A 243 3.62 -9.03 21.37
N ARG A 244 3.99 -9.61 22.51
CA ARG A 244 5.03 -9.06 23.39
C ARG A 244 6.39 -8.96 22.69
N VAL A 245 6.84 -10.04 22.05
CA VAL A 245 8.14 -10.06 21.33
C VAL A 245 8.07 -9.25 20.03
N GLY A 246 6.93 -9.27 19.35
CA GLY A 246 6.70 -8.55 18.10
C GLY A 246 6.34 -7.08 18.28
N GLY A 247 6.53 -6.47 19.45
CA GLY A 247 6.08 -5.10 19.72
C GLY A 247 6.65 -4.02 18.78
N LEU A 248 7.81 -4.29 18.15
CA LEU A 248 8.42 -3.44 17.13
C LEU A 248 7.98 -3.78 15.69
N PHE A 249 7.23 -4.86 15.51
CA PHE A 249 6.89 -5.40 14.19
C PHE A 249 5.37 -5.53 13.99
N LEU A 250 4.58 -5.45 15.06
CA LEU A 250 3.14 -5.64 15.03
C LEU A 250 2.43 -4.35 15.44
N SER A 251 1.41 -3.98 14.68
CA SER A 251 0.52 -2.89 15.05
C SER A 251 -0.27 -3.23 16.29
N ALA A 252 -0.69 -2.21 17.05
CA ALA A 252 -1.58 -2.41 18.18
C ALA A 252 -3.04 -2.08 17.81
N PRO A 253 -4.03 -2.75 18.41
CA PRO A 253 -5.42 -2.33 18.25
C PRO A 253 -5.63 -0.94 18.85
N PHE A 254 -6.64 -0.21 18.37
CA PHE A 254 -7.03 1.09 18.95
C PHE A 254 -7.29 0.97 20.46
N ARG A 255 -6.99 2.05 21.21
CA ARG A 255 -7.23 2.09 22.66
C ARG A 255 -8.71 2.27 22.98
N HIS A 256 -9.41 3.10 22.21
CA HIS A 256 -10.82 3.41 22.40
C HIS A 256 -11.51 3.59 21.05
N GLY A 257 -12.81 3.31 21.02
CA GLY A 257 -13.65 3.49 19.85
C GLY A 257 -13.51 2.40 18.79
N VAL A 258 -14.49 2.38 17.91
CA VAL A 258 -14.46 1.57 16.68
C VAL A 258 -13.97 2.49 15.56
N ASP A 259 -13.02 2.02 14.76
CA ASP A 259 -12.59 2.72 13.55
C ASP A 259 -13.69 2.63 12.48
N GLN A 260 -14.66 3.54 12.56
CA GLN A 260 -15.81 3.60 11.66
C GLN A 260 -15.39 3.80 10.21
N LYS A 261 -14.36 4.63 9.96
CA LYS A 261 -13.82 4.84 8.60
C LYS A 261 -13.27 3.53 8.03
N GLY A 262 -12.55 2.75 8.84
CA GLY A 262 -12.03 1.45 8.41
C GLY A 262 -13.14 0.42 8.17
N VAL A 263 -14.21 0.42 8.98
CA VAL A 263 -15.38 -0.42 8.76
C VAL A 263 -16.09 -0.02 7.46
N GLN A 264 -16.25 1.27 7.23
CA GLN A 264 -16.86 1.83 6.03
C GLN A 264 -16.07 1.43 4.79
N LEU A 265 -14.77 1.71 4.74
CA LEU A 265 -13.91 1.37 3.59
C LEU A 265 -13.96 -0.13 3.26
N LYS A 266 -13.97 -0.98 4.29
CA LYS A 266 -14.07 -2.43 4.10
C LYS A 266 -15.40 -2.84 3.46
N ASN A 267 -16.49 -2.14 3.78
CA ASN A 267 -17.79 -2.37 3.14
C ASN A 267 -17.82 -1.82 1.71
N GLU A 268 -17.21 -0.65 1.46
CA GLU A 268 -17.07 -0.09 0.11
C GLU A 268 -16.29 -1.04 -0.82
N ILE A 269 -15.21 -1.66 -0.34
CA ILE A 269 -14.43 -2.65 -1.10
C ILE A 269 -15.27 -3.90 -1.41
N LYS A 270 -16.08 -4.39 -0.46
CA LYS A 270 -17.00 -5.50 -0.71
C LYS A 270 -18.03 -5.14 -1.76
N GLN A 271 -18.60 -3.94 -1.69
CA GLN A 271 -19.54 -3.46 -2.69
C GLN A 271 -18.88 -3.39 -4.07
N MET A 272 -17.64 -2.89 -4.15
CA MET A 272 -16.88 -2.85 -5.39
C MET A 272 -16.67 -4.24 -6.01
N ALA A 273 -16.43 -5.27 -5.18
CA ALA A 273 -16.34 -6.66 -5.66
C ALA A 273 -17.69 -7.20 -6.17
N MET A 274 -18.79 -6.83 -5.52
CA MET A 274 -20.15 -7.16 -5.99
C MET A 274 -20.48 -6.44 -7.30
N ASP A 275 -20.11 -5.16 -7.45
CA ASP A 275 -20.31 -4.38 -8.67
C ASP A 275 -19.55 -5.01 -9.83
N PHE A 276 -18.29 -5.41 -9.62
CA PHE A 276 -17.52 -6.16 -10.63
C PHE A 276 -18.20 -7.48 -11.01
N LYS A 277 -18.57 -8.29 -10.02
CA LYS A 277 -19.25 -9.58 -10.24
C LYS A 277 -20.56 -9.43 -11.03
N ASN A 278 -21.30 -8.35 -10.80
CA ASN A 278 -22.57 -8.05 -11.45
C ASN A 278 -22.39 -7.34 -12.82
N GLY A 279 -21.15 -7.14 -13.28
CA GLY A 279 -20.88 -6.49 -14.56
C GLY A 279 -21.22 -5.00 -14.57
N LEU A 280 -21.09 -4.33 -13.42
CA LEU A 280 -21.29 -2.89 -13.21
C LEU A 280 -19.97 -2.11 -13.08
N LEU A 281 -18.85 -2.82 -12.99
CA LEU A 281 -17.50 -2.24 -12.94
C LEU A 281 -16.63 -2.98 -13.96
N PRO A 282 -16.02 -2.30 -14.96
CA PRO A 282 -15.11 -2.96 -15.88
C PRO A 282 -13.74 -3.19 -15.25
N CYS A 283 -12.95 -4.10 -15.81
CA CYS A 283 -11.54 -4.29 -15.48
C CYS A 283 -10.71 -4.41 -16.76
N THR A 284 -9.53 -3.80 -16.79
CA THR A 284 -8.49 -4.13 -17.77
C THR A 284 -7.48 -5.04 -17.10
N PRO A 285 -7.50 -6.36 -17.36
CA PRO A 285 -6.46 -7.26 -16.91
C PRO A 285 -5.07 -6.73 -17.26
N THR A 286 -4.10 -6.95 -16.40
CA THR A 286 -2.73 -6.54 -16.68
C THR A 286 -2.18 -7.22 -17.95
N SER A 287 -1.51 -6.43 -18.79
CA SER A 287 -1.00 -6.87 -20.10
C SER A 287 0.12 -7.91 -20.03
N THR A 288 0.66 -8.19 -18.84
CA THR A 288 1.63 -9.26 -18.64
C THR A 288 0.97 -10.64 -18.56
N ARG A 289 -0.37 -10.72 -18.45
CA ARG A 289 -1.09 -11.99 -18.56
C ARG A 289 -1.09 -12.44 -20.01
N SER A 290 -0.74 -13.69 -20.25
CA SER A 290 -0.74 -14.26 -21.60
C SER A 290 -2.13 -14.32 -22.24
N ASN A 291 -3.18 -14.29 -21.43
CA ASN A 291 -4.60 -14.34 -21.82
C ASN A 291 -5.32 -13.00 -21.58
N SER A 292 -4.61 -11.88 -21.64
CA SER A 292 -5.18 -10.57 -21.32
C SER A 292 -6.31 -10.16 -22.27
N GLU A 293 -6.25 -10.57 -23.55
CA GLU A 293 -7.29 -10.26 -24.54
C GLU A 293 -8.60 -10.95 -24.19
N GLU A 294 -8.54 -12.26 -23.93
CA GLU A 294 -9.70 -13.08 -23.59
C GLU A 294 -10.31 -12.64 -22.26
N LEU A 295 -9.48 -12.30 -21.27
CA LEU A 295 -9.95 -11.78 -20.00
C LEU A 295 -10.54 -10.37 -20.14
N THR A 296 -10.02 -9.53 -21.04
CA THR A 296 -10.63 -8.22 -21.32
C THR A 296 -12.01 -8.40 -21.91
N MET A 297 -12.16 -9.29 -22.89
CA MET A 297 -13.46 -9.66 -23.44
C MET A 297 -14.41 -10.19 -22.36
N LEU A 298 -13.93 -11.07 -21.48
CA LEU A 298 -14.73 -11.63 -20.38
C LEU A 298 -15.19 -10.57 -19.39
N TYR A 299 -14.31 -9.65 -18.99
CA TYR A 299 -14.59 -8.67 -17.93
C TYR A 299 -15.34 -7.44 -18.44
N THR A 300 -15.22 -7.12 -19.73
CA THR A 300 -15.79 -5.90 -20.31
C THR A 300 -16.88 -6.17 -21.34
N GLY A 301 -16.92 -7.36 -21.94
CA GLY A 301 -17.76 -7.65 -23.12
C GLY A 301 -17.26 -6.97 -24.40
N MET A 302 -16.04 -6.44 -24.41
CA MET A 302 -15.43 -5.74 -25.54
C MET A 302 -14.04 -6.29 -25.85
N SER A 303 -13.60 -6.18 -27.11
CA SER A 303 -12.20 -6.45 -27.46
C SER A 303 -11.27 -5.46 -26.74
N SER A 304 -10.00 -5.81 -26.54
CA SER A 304 -9.05 -4.85 -25.94
C SER A 304 -8.88 -3.61 -26.81
N HIS A 305 -9.01 -3.75 -28.13
CA HIS A 305 -8.96 -2.63 -29.05
C HIS A 305 -10.12 -1.65 -28.79
N ASP A 306 -11.37 -2.14 -28.76
CA ASP A 306 -12.55 -1.29 -28.55
C ASP A 306 -12.55 -0.65 -27.16
N PHE A 307 -12.19 -1.43 -26.14
CA PHE A 307 -12.10 -0.91 -24.78
C PHE A 307 -10.99 0.14 -24.62
N THR A 308 -9.86 -0.04 -25.33
CA THR A 308 -8.80 0.98 -25.37
C THR A 308 -9.28 2.26 -26.04
N ARG A 309 -9.99 2.15 -27.17
CA ARG A 309 -10.55 3.31 -27.88
C ARG A 309 -11.59 4.06 -27.04
N LEU A 310 -12.39 3.34 -26.26
CA LEU A 310 -13.31 3.91 -25.27
C LEU A 310 -12.55 4.72 -24.21
N LYS A 311 -11.50 4.15 -23.62
CA LYS A 311 -10.64 4.86 -22.65
C LYS A 311 -9.99 6.10 -23.26
N GLU A 312 -9.48 6.03 -24.48
CA GLU A 312 -8.91 7.18 -25.20
C GLU A 312 -9.95 8.28 -25.42
N THR A 313 -11.19 7.90 -25.75
CA THR A 313 -12.30 8.84 -25.91
C THR A 313 -12.63 9.54 -24.59
N VAL A 314 -12.70 8.79 -23.48
CA VAL A 314 -12.90 9.36 -22.13
C VAL A 314 -11.76 10.33 -21.78
N MET A 315 -10.51 9.94 -22.04
CA MET A 315 -9.34 10.79 -21.78
C MET A 315 -9.37 12.07 -22.61
N TRP A 316 -9.77 11.98 -23.89
CA TRP A 316 -9.98 13.14 -24.75
C TRP A 316 -11.10 14.05 -24.22
N LYS A 317 -12.25 13.49 -23.81
CA LYS A 317 -13.36 14.25 -23.21
C LYS A 317 -12.90 15.00 -21.96
N LYS A 318 -12.23 14.30 -21.02
CA LYS A 318 -11.66 14.90 -19.80
C LYS A 318 -10.68 16.02 -20.11
N LYS A 319 -9.77 15.84 -21.09
CA LYS A 319 -8.81 16.87 -21.52
C LYS A 319 -9.50 18.14 -22.04
N ASN A 320 -10.67 17.98 -22.66
CA ASN A 320 -11.51 19.08 -23.16
C ASN A 320 -12.56 19.57 -22.16
N ARG A 321 -12.44 19.20 -20.87
CA ARG A 321 -13.37 19.56 -19.78
C ARG A 321 -14.81 19.09 -20.01
N ILE A 322 -14.99 18.04 -20.80
CA ILE A 322 -16.28 17.35 -20.96
C ILE A 322 -16.35 16.28 -19.86
N PRO A 323 -17.39 16.30 -18.99
CA PRO A 323 -17.60 15.25 -18.01
C PRO A 323 -17.71 13.89 -18.69
N ALA A 324 -16.86 12.95 -18.29
CA ALA A 324 -16.84 11.58 -18.80
C ALA A 324 -16.17 10.67 -17.78
N SER A 325 -16.62 9.42 -17.72
CA SER A 325 -15.99 8.36 -16.95
C SER A 325 -15.90 7.10 -17.80
N VAL A 326 -14.88 6.28 -17.56
CA VAL A 326 -14.74 4.98 -18.21
C VAL A 326 -15.93 4.09 -17.88
N ILE A 327 -16.40 4.11 -16.63
CA ILE A 327 -17.52 3.28 -16.18
C ILE A 327 -18.81 3.65 -16.92
N ASP A 328 -19.16 4.93 -16.97
CA ASP A 328 -20.43 5.38 -17.57
C ASP A 328 -20.45 5.14 -19.08
N GLU A 329 -19.37 5.52 -19.79
CA GLU A 329 -19.28 5.32 -21.24
C GLU A 329 -19.30 3.83 -21.59
N TRP A 330 -18.69 2.97 -20.76
CA TRP A 330 -18.73 1.53 -20.93
C TRP A 330 -20.12 0.94 -20.69
N LEU A 331 -20.83 1.39 -19.64
CA LEU A 331 -22.20 0.96 -19.37
C LEU A 331 -23.16 1.39 -20.48
N GLU A 332 -23.02 2.60 -21.02
CA GLU A 332 -23.79 3.06 -22.17
C GLU A 332 -23.50 2.23 -23.43
N ALA A 333 -22.23 1.94 -23.71
CA ALA A 333 -21.84 1.11 -24.84
C ALA A 333 -22.35 -0.35 -24.73
N LYS A 334 -22.65 -0.85 -23.53
CA LYS A 334 -23.28 -2.18 -23.33
C LYS A 334 -24.80 -2.19 -23.55
N LYS A 335 -25.45 -1.03 -23.61
CA LYS A 335 -26.91 -0.93 -23.84
C LYS A 335 -27.29 -0.92 -25.32
N GLY A 336 -26.36 -0.53 -26.21
CA GLY A 336 -26.53 -0.51 -27.66
C GLY A 336 -26.08 -1.80 -28.32
#